data_AF-A0A5E4JGA6-F1
#
_entry.id   AF-A0A5E4JGA6-F1
#
_cell.length_a   1.000
_cell.length_b   1.000
_cell.length_c   1.000
_cell.angle_alpha   90.00
_cell.angle_beta   90.00
_cell.angle_gamma   90.00
#
_symmetry.space_group_name_H-M   'P 1'
#
loop_
_entity.id
_entity.type
_entity.pdbx_description
1 polymer ?
#
loop_
_entity_poly.entity_id
_entity_poly.type
_entity_poly.pdbx_seq_one_letter_code
_entity_poly.pdbx_strand_id
1 'polypeptide(L)'
;MNLKKMILMDHLDKAIKEAKKLAKTIDDPTHDIVHVQGVVDAALLLAREFPEVDKKFIEAAAWWHDAGRPKSNDWHAQISAKMASDFLIEIGADKEVAKQIALAIVDHSWNAPTPKTIEGRIIRDADKLEFISVKRWKHMVKHNRDEHIKEFIEVLPQIRDKILSLDASKSMFDQMFPIFKEFVMNNDWQGFDKVKELIENM
;
A
#
# COMPACT_ATOMS: atom_id res chain seq x y z
N MET A 1 8.39 -25.44 15.20
CA MET A 1 8.92 -24.57 14.13
C MET A 1 10.44 -24.72 14.10
N ASN A 2 11.10 -24.81 12.96
CA ASN A 2 12.56 -25.01 12.93
C ASN A 2 13.32 -23.69 13.24
N LEU A 3 14.55 -23.80 13.73
CA LEU A 3 15.37 -22.67 14.19
C LEU A 3 15.54 -21.59 13.11
N LYS A 4 15.72 -21.99 11.85
CA LYS A 4 15.84 -21.07 10.70
C LYS A 4 14.59 -20.20 10.53
N LYS A 5 13.40 -20.79 10.65
CA LYS A 5 12.13 -20.05 10.57
C LYS A 5 11.92 -19.12 11.77
N MET A 6 12.36 -19.50 12.97
CA MET A 6 12.33 -18.61 14.15
C MET A 6 13.22 -17.39 13.97
N ILE A 7 14.44 -17.57 13.48
CA ILE A 7 15.39 -16.48 13.21
C ILE A 7 14.84 -15.54 12.13
N LEU A 8 14.28 -16.09 11.06
CA LEU A 8 13.64 -15.28 10.01
C LEU A 8 12.49 -14.43 10.57
N MET A 9 11.62 -15.02 11.39
CA MET A 9 10.52 -14.26 12.01
C MET A 9 11.02 -13.13 12.91
N ASP A 10 12.06 -13.37 13.71
CA ASP A 10 12.66 -12.32 14.55
C ASP A 10 13.24 -11.16 13.71
N HIS A 11 13.91 -11.45 12.60
CA HIS A 11 14.39 -10.41 11.69
C HIS A 11 13.24 -9.61 11.05
N LEU A 12 12.18 -10.29 10.61
CA LEU A 12 11.00 -9.61 10.07
C LEU A 12 10.28 -8.76 11.12
N ASP A 13 10.19 -9.23 12.37
CA ASP A 13 9.63 -8.47 13.49
C ASP A 13 10.43 -7.19 13.76
N LYS A 14 11.76 -7.28 13.73
CA LYS A 14 12.65 -6.11 13.85
C LYS A 14 12.46 -5.14 12.67
N ALA A 15 12.36 -5.64 11.44
CA ALA A 15 12.13 -4.83 10.25
C ALA A 15 10.77 -4.11 10.29
N ILE A 16 9.71 -4.78 10.71
CA ILE A 16 8.38 -4.18 10.90
C ILE A 16 8.44 -3.10 11.98
N LYS A 17 9.11 -3.37 13.09
CA LYS A 17 9.25 -2.39 14.18
C LYS A 17 9.96 -1.14 13.71
N GLU A 18 10.99 -1.25 12.87
CA GLU A 18 11.72 -0.10 12.35
C GLU A 18 10.90 0.68 11.32
N ALA A 19 10.28 0.02 10.36
CA ALA A 19 9.40 0.68 9.39
C ALA A 19 8.24 1.43 10.06
N LYS A 20 7.64 0.86 11.11
CA LYS A 20 6.62 1.55 11.93
C LYS A 20 7.13 2.83 12.58
N LYS A 21 8.42 2.92 12.93
CA LYS A 21 9.01 4.17 13.44
C LYS A 21 9.15 5.18 12.31
N LEU A 22 9.69 4.77 11.16
CA LEU A 22 9.85 5.63 9.98
C LEU A 22 8.49 6.18 9.50
N ALA A 23 7.45 5.35 9.44
CA ALA A 23 6.11 5.79 9.05
C ALA A 23 5.54 6.88 9.97
N LYS A 24 5.90 6.89 11.27
CA LYS A 24 5.48 7.93 12.21
C LYS A 24 6.20 9.27 12.00
N THR A 25 7.29 9.30 11.25
CA THR A 25 8.04 10.54 10.97
C THR A 25 7.66 11.18 9.63
N ILE A 26 6.76 10.55 8.86
CA ILE A 26 6.26 11.08 7.59
C ILE A 26 5.17 12.11 7.90
N ASP A 27 5.48 13.39 7.66
CA ASP A 27 4.56 14.53 7.84
C ASP A 27 3.83 14.88 6.53
N ASP A 28 3.30 13.86 5.87
CA ASP A 28 2.54 13.97 4.63
C ASP A 28 1.24 13.18 4.80
N PRO A 29 0.10 13.83 5.08
CA PRO A 29 -1.17 13.13 5.31
C PRO A 29 -1.64 12.21 4.16
N THR A 30 -1.10 12.38 2.95
CA THR A 30 -1.40 11.48 1.81
C THR A 30 -0.69 10.14 1.94
N HIS A 31 0.44 10.10 2.65
CA HIS A 31 1.37 8.98 2.70
C HIS A 31 1.89 8.63 4.11
N ASP A 32 1.33 9.23 5.15
CA ASP A 32 1.72 8.99 6.53
C ASP A 32 1.28 7.60 7.04
N ILE A 33 1.48 7.37 8.33
CA ILE A 33 1.14 6.10 8.98
C ILE A 33 -0.32 5.66 8.78
N VAL A 34 -1.27 6.57 8.54
CA VAL A 34 -2.67 6.19 8.30
C VAL A 34 -2.79 5.45 6.96
N HIS A 35 -2.15 5.98 5.91
CA HIS A 35 -2.05 5.34 4.60
C HIS A 35 -1.29 4.01 4.72
N VAL A 36 -0.09 4.03 5.29
CA VAL A 36 0.76 2.81 5.38
C VAL A 36 0.06 1.69 6.15
N GLN A 37 -0.63 2.00 7.25
CA GLN A 37 -1.41 1.00 7.98
C GLN A 37 -2.57 0.45 7.14
N GLY A 38 -3.27 1.30 6.36
CA GLY A 38 -4.32 0.84 5.46
C GLY A 38 -3.81 -0.12 4.39
N VAL A 39 -2.64 0.17 3.81
CA VAL A 39 -1.96 -0.74 2.86
C VAL A 39 -1.60 -2.06 3.53
N VAL A 40 -1.08 -2.05 4.76
CA VAL A 40 -0.77 -3.28 5.52
C VAL A 40 -2.03 -4.11 5.75
N ASP A 41 -3.12 -3.48 6.17
CA ASP A 41 -4.39 -4.16 6.44
C ASP A 41 -4.94 -4.81 5.17
N ALA A 42 -4.94 -4.08 4.05
CA ALA A 42 -5.38 -4.58 2.75
C ALA A 42 -4.47 -5.72 2.23
N ALA A 43 -3.14 -5.57 2.34
CA ALA A 43 -2.17 -6.57 1.90
C ALA A 43 -2.31 -7.88 2.69
N LEU A 44 -2.57 -7.81 4.01
CA LEU A 44 -2.79 -8.98 4.85
C LEU A 44 -4.14 -9.66 4.58
N LEU A 45 -5.16 -8.93 4.11
CA LEU A 45 -6.40 -9.51 3.63
C LEU A 45 -6.17 -10.25 2.30
N LEU A 46 -5.53 -9.61 1.33
CA LEU A 46 -5.20 -10.22 0.04
C LEU A 46 -4.34 -11.48 0.21
N ALA A 47 -3.33 -11.45 1.07
CA ALA A 47 -2.45 -12.59 1.34
C ALA A 47 -3.18 -13.82 1.92
N ARG A 48 -4.45 -13.72 2.32
CA ARG A 48 -5.24 -14.90 2.73
C ARG A 48 -5.62 -15.80 1.56
N GLU A 49 -5.72 -15.23 0.37
CA GLU A 49 -6.08 -15.94 -0.87
C GLU A 49 -4.87 -16.67 -1.50
N PHE A 50 -3.66 -16.48 -0.95
CA PHE A 50 -2.41 -17.05 -1.46
C PHE A 50 -1.68 -17.83 -0.34
N PRO A 51 -2.05 -19.11 -0.09
CA PRO A 51 -1.48 -19.91 1.01
C PRO A 51 0.03 -20.11 0.96
N GLU A 52 0.64 -19.96 -0.21
CA GLU A 52 2.08 -20.03 -0.46
C GLU A 52 2.83 -18.79 0.04
N VAL A 53 2.12 -17.68 0.26
CA VAL A 53 2.71 -16.39 0.66
C VAL A 53 2.85 -16.31 2.18
N ASP A 54 4.05 -15.95 2.65
CA ASP A 54 4.26 -15.69 4.08
C ASP A 54 3.68 -14.33 4.48
N LYS A 55 2.62 -14.36 5.29
CA LYS A 55 1.93 -13.15 5.77
C LYS A 55 2.86 -12.20 6.53
N LYS A 56 3.88 -12.72 7.21
CA LYS A 56 4.84 -11.88 7.95
C LYS A 56 5.78 -11.15 7.01
N PHE A 57 6.15 -11.80 5.90
CA PHE A 57 6.89 -11.17 4.82
C PHE A 57 6.06 -10.06 4.17
N ILE A 58 4.78 -10.30 3.89
CA ILE A 58 3.86 -9.28 3.34
C ILE A 58 3.69 -8.10 4.30
N GLU A 59 3.50 -8.37 5.61
CA GLU A 59 3.44 -7.31 6.62
C GLU A 59 4.70 -6.44 6.56
N ALA A 60 5.89 -7.06 6.54
CA ALA A 60 7.15 -6.33 6.46
C ALA A 60 7.24 -5.49 5.17
N ALA A 61 6.99 -6.10 4.00
CA ALA A 61 7.07 -5.38 2.72
C ALA A 61 6.08 -4.21 2.65
N ALA A 62 4.85 -4.39 3.13
CA ALA A 62 3.83 -3.34 3.17
C ALA A 62 4.22 -2.17 4.09
N TRP A 63 4.79 -2.43 5.27
CA TRP A 63 5.27 -1.36 6.14
C TRP A 63 6.41 -0.54 5.53
N TRP A 64 7.24 -1.16 4.71
CA TRP A 64 8.38 -0.51 4.08
C TRP A 64 8.04 0.19 2.74
N HIS A 65 6.89 -0.10 2.11
CA HIS A 65 6.65 0.25 0.71
C HIS A 65 6.87 1.74 0.38
N ASP A 66 6.47 2.64 1.27
CA ASP A 66 6.54 4.10 1.12
C ASP A 66 7.64 4.77 1.99
N ALA A 67 8.52 3.99 2.64
CA ALA A 67 9.57 4.52 3.50
C ALA A 67 10.56 5.48 2.81
N GLY A 68 10.66 5.40 1.48
CA GLY A 68 11.47 6.27 0.63
C GLY A 68 10.83 7.60 0.26
N ARG A 69 9.54 7.83 0.52
CA ARG A 69 8.85 9.07 0.13
C ARG A 69 9.48 10.36 0.67
N PRO A 70 9.97 10.41 1.94
CA PRO A 70 10.66 11.60 2.42
C PRO A 70 11.93 11.97 1.63
N LYS A 71 12.47 11.04 0.82
CA LYS A 71 13.69 11.24 0.04
C LYS A 71 13.42 11.61 -1.42
N SER A 72 12.34 11.12 -2.01
CA SER A 72 11.98 11.41 -3.40
C SER A 72 10.56 10.97 -3.71
N ASN A 73 9.81 11.78 -4.47
CA ASN A 73 8.51 11.38 -5.00
C ASN A 73 8.66 10.43 -6.21
N ASP A 74 9.58 10.69 -7.12
CA ASP A 74 9.73 9.90 -8.36
C ASP A 74 10.36 8.52 -8.12
N TRP A 75 11.28 8.45 -7.15
CA TRP A 75 12.09 7.25 -6.89
C TRP A 75 11.76 6.58 -5.55
N HIS A 76 10.63 6.94 -4.89
CA HIS A 76 10.29 6.41 -3.56
C HIS A 76 10.30 4.89 -3.54
N ALA A 77 9.74 4.21 -4.54
CA ALA A 77 9.64 2.75 -4.55
C ALA A 77 11.02 2.06 -4.58
N GLN A 78 11.95 2.54 -5.40
CA GLN A 78 13.31 2.02 -5.46
C GLN A 78 14.08 2.31 -4.17
N ILE A 79 13.89 3.51 -3.61
CA ILE A 79 14.53 3.92 -2.36
C ILE A 79 13.99 3.08 -1.19
N SER A 80 12.66 2.88 -1.09
CA SER A 80 12.00 2.03 -0.11
C SER A 80 12.50 0.59 -0.17
N ALA A 81 12.55 0.02 -1.37
CA ALA A 81 13.04 -1.34 -1.60
C ALA A 81 14.49 -1.49 -1.13
N LYS A 82 15.35 -0.51 -1.47
CA LYS A 82 16.74 -0.48 -1.01
C LYS A 82 16.84 -0.36 0.51
N MET A 83 16.10 0.56 1.12
CA MET A 83 16.11 0.78 2.56
C MET A 83 15.69 -0.48 3.34
N ALA A 84 14.65 -1.17 2.89
CA ALA A 84 14.20 -2.41 3.50
C ALA A 84 15.27 -3.52 3.41
N SER A 85 15.87 -3.69 2.22
CA SER A 85 16.93 -4.67 2.01
C SER A 85 18.17 -4.38 2.84
N ASP A 86 18.64 -3.12 2.84
CA ASP A 86 19.83 -2.70 3.59
C ASP A 86 19.62 -2.96 5.09
N PHE A 87 18.47 -2.57 5.64
CA PHE A 87 18.14 -2.78 7.05
C PHE A 87 18.13 -4.26 7.43
N LEU A 88 17.51 -5.11 6.60
CA LEU A 88 17.49 -6.56 6.83
C LEU A 88 18.89 -7.16 6.83
N ILE A 89 19.75 -6.75 5.88
CA ILE A 89 21.14 -7.21 5.82
C ILE A 89 21.92 -6.74 7.05
N GLU A 90 21.72 -5.49 7.48
CA GLU A 90 22.38 -4.90 8.64
C GLU A 90 22.08 -5.68 9.94
N ILE A 91 20.83 -6.11 10.13
CA ILE A 91 20.45 -6.90 11.30
C ILE A 91 20.79 -8.40 11.20
N GLY A 92 21.49 -8.81 10.13
CA GLY A 92 21.96 -10.19 9.94
C GLY A 92 20.95 -11.14 9.29
N ALA A 93 19.93 -10.62 8.60
CA ALA A 93 18.99 -11.46 7.86
C ALA A 93 19.62 -12.10 6.62
N ASP A 94 18.99 -13.16 6.14
CA ASP A 94 19.38 -13.85 4.91
C ASP A 94 19.28 -12.90 3.70
N LYS A 95 20.35 -12.85 2.88
CA LYS A 95 20.44 -11.92 1.74
C LYS A 95 19.37 -12.19 0.68
N GLU A 96 18.95 -13.45 0.51
CA GLU A 96 17.91 -13.77 -0.45
C GLU A 96 16.55 -13.26 0.06
N VAL A 97 16.26 -13.38 1.36
CA VAL A 97 15.05 -12.77 1.96
C VAL A 97 15.03 -11.26 1.77
N ALA A 98 16.14 -10.58 2.05
CA ALA A 98 16.26 -9.13 1.87
C ALA A 98 16.01 -8.71 0.42
N LYS A 99 16.57 -9.45 -0.54
CA LYS A 99 16.34 -9.26 -1.98
C LYS A 99 14.89 -9.49 -2.37
N GLN A 100 14.24 -10.54 -1.87
CA GLN A 100 12.82 -10.81 -2.17
C GLN A 100 11.92 -9.69 -1.63
N ILE A 101 12.18 -9.16 -0.43
CA ILE A 101 11.43 -8.02 0.11
C ILE A 101 11.60 -6.79 -0.80
N ALA A 102 12.82 -6.49 -1.25
CA ALA A 102 13.04 -5.41 -2.20
C ALA A 102 12.25 -5.60 -3.50
N LEU A 103 12.23 -6.82 -4.06
CA LEU A 103 11.46 -7.15 -5.26
C LEU A 103 9.94 -6.98 -5.08
N ALA A 104 9.42 -7.27 -3.89
CA ALA A 104 8.00 -7.04 -3.59
C ALA A 104 7.63 -5.55 -3.52
N ILE A 105 8.59 -4.67 -3.22
CA ILE A 105 8.35 -3.23 -3.03
C ILE A 105 8.59 -2.43 -4.31
N VAL A 106 9.62 -2.77 -5.09
CA VAL A 106 10.22 -1.86 -6.09
C VAL A 106 9.25 -1.39 -7.20
N ASP A 107 8.24 -2.20 -7.54
CA ASP A 107 7.32 -1.95 -8.65
C ASP A 107 5.90 -1.56 -8.18
N HIS A 108 5.72 -1.08 -6.94
CA HIS A 108 4.38 -0.77 -6.42
C HIS A 108 3.80 0.57 -6.92
N SER A 109 4.61 1.46 -7.48
CA SER A 109 4.15 2.81 -7.87
C SER A 109 3.15 2.77 -9.04
N TRP A 110 2.44 3.89 -9.26
CA TRP A 110 1.42 4.01 -10.31
C TRP A 110 1.96 3.75 -11.71
N ASN A 111 3.13 4.31 -12.02
CA ASN A 111 3.75 4.25 -13.34
C ASN A 111 4.70 3.04 -13.51
N ALA A 112 4.84 2.21 -12.48
CA ALA A 112 5.65 1.00 -12.54
C ALA A 112 4.98 -0.09 -13.39
N PRO A 113 5.77 -0.98 -14.02
CA PRO A 113 5.23 -2.20 -14.63
C PRO A 113 4.51 -3.04 -13.58
N THR A 114 3.61 -3.92 -14.04
CA THR A 114 2.96 -4.87 -13.11
C THR A 114 4.03 -5.77 -12.47
N PRO A 115 4.06 -5.91 -11.13
CA PRO A 115 5.04 -6.74 -10.45
C PRO A 115 5.04 -8.19 -10.95
N LYS A 116 6.23 -8.78 -11.04
CA LYS A 116 6.41 -10.16 -11.51
C LYS A 116 6.11 -11.20 -10.44
N THR A 117 6.28 -10.86 -9.17
CA THR A 117 6.04 -11.76 -8.04
C THR A 117 4.62 -11.61 -7.50
N ILE A 118 4.12 -12.66 -6.85
CA ILE A 118 2.80 -12.60 -6.22
C ILE A 118 2.80 -11.61 -5.05
N GLU A 119 3.88 -11.57 -4.27
CA GLU A 119 4.06 -10.64 -3.17
C GLU A 119 4.06 -9.19 -3.66
N GLY A 120 4.75 -8.90 -4.76
CA GLY A 120 4.75 -7.57 -5.34
C GLY A 120 3.37 -7.14 -5.84
N ARG A 121 2.60 -8.06 -6.43
CA ARG A 121 1.21 -7.79 -6.83
C ARG A 121 0.31 -7.53 -5.63
N ILE A 122 0.46 -8.29 -4.55
CA ILE A 122 -0.26 -8.04 -3.29
C ILE A 122 0.05 -6.65 -2.75
N ILE A 123 1.33 -6.26 -2.67
CA ILE A 123 1.73 -4.92 -2.17
C ILE A 123 1.19 -3.81 -3.07
N ARG A 124 1.35 -3.94 -4.39
CA ARG A 124 0.85 -2.95 -5.34
C ARG A 124 -0.67 -2.82 -5.26
N ASP A 125 -1.41 -3.91 -5.38
CA ASP A 125 -2.87 -3.88 -5.39
C ASP A 125 -3.42 -3.35 -4.05
N ALA A 126 -2.81 -3.70 -2.91
CA ALA A 126 -3.17 -3.15 -1.60
C ALA A 126 -2.98 -1.62 -1.54
N ASP A 127 -1.87 -1.10 -2.06
CA ASP A 127 -1.62 0.34 -2.16
C ASP A 127 -2.64 1.06 -3.07
N LYS A 128 -3.07 0.42 -4.16
CA LYS A 128 -4.08 0.98 -5.07
C LYS A 128 -5.49 0.94 -4.47
N LEU A 129 -5.83 -0.09 -3.67
CA LEU A 129 -7.12 -0.16 -2.99
C LEU A 129 -7.30 0.98 -1.98
N GLU A 130 -6.22 1.47 -1.36
CA GLU A 130 -6.30 2.61 -0.43
C GLU A 130 -6.81 3.89 -1.11
N PHE A 131 -6.80 4.00 -2.44
CA PHE A 131 -7.41 5.15 -3.14
C PHE A 131 -8.93 5.24 -2.95
N ILE A 132 -9.62 4.15 -2.66
CA ILE A 132 -11.06 4.16 -2.34
C ILE A 132 -11.33 3.88 -0.86
N SER A 133 -10.32 4.02 -0.01
CA SER A 133 -10.45 3.84 1.43
C SER A 133 -11.11 5.05 2.07
N VAL A 134 -12.32 4.85 2.61
CA VAL A 134 -13.04 5.89 3.38
C VAL A 134 -12.20 6.40 4.54
N LYS A 135 -11.44 5.52 5.20
CA LYS A 135 -10.54 5.89 6.31
C LYS A 135 -9.46 6.86 5.83
N ARG A 136 -8.82 6.57 4.70
CA ARG A 136 -7.79 7.44 4.11
C ARG A 136 -8.38 8.78 3.71
N TRP A 137 -9.52 8.81 3.03
CA TRP A 137 -10.15 10.07 2.62
C TRP A 137 -10.61 10.94 3.79
N LYS A 138 -11.18 10.34 4.85
CA LYS A 138 -11.47 11.07 6.10
C LYS A 138 -10.21 11.72 6.68
N HIS A 139 -9.08 11.02 6.63
CA HIS A 139 -7.81 11.53 7.11
C HIS A 139 -7.27 12.66 6.23
N MET A 140 -7.24 12.49 4.91
CA MET A 140 -6.76 13.51 3.97
C MET A 140 -7.60 14.80 4.05
N VAL A 141 -8.93 14.69 4.07
CA VAL A 141 -9.80 15.87 4.17
C VAL A 141 -9.66 16.58 5.50
N LYS A 142 -9.50 15.85 6.60
CA LYS A 142 -9.21 16.47 7.91
C LYS A 142 -7.93 17.33 7.90
N HIS A 143 -6.98 17.01 7.02
CA HIS A 143 -5.72 17.74 6.87
C HIS A 143 -5.71 18.67 5.64
N ASN A 144 -6.88 18.99 5.06
CA ASN A 144 -7.02 19.86 3.89
C ASN A 144 -6.17 19.39 2.69
N ARG A 145 -6.19 18.08 2.41
CA ARG A 145 -5.47 17.45 1.29
C ARG A 145 -6.39 17.07 0.12
N ASP A 146 -7.30 17.95 -0.23
CA ASP A 146 -8.28 17.77 -1.30
C ASP A 146 -7.71 18.04 -2.71
N GLU A 147 -6.48 18.55 -2.82
CA GLU A 147 -5.81 18.75 -4.12
C GLU A 147 -5.59 17.44 -4.91
N HIS A 148 -5.55 16.29 -4.22
CA HIS A 148 -5.41 14.96 -4.82
C HIS A 148 -6.66 14.46 -5.55
N ILE A 149 -7.76 15.20 -5.49
CA ILE A 149 -9.02 14.77 -6.13
C ILE A 149 -8.90 14.74 -7.64
N LYS A 150 -8.10 15.62 -8.24
CA LYS A 150 -7.84 15.56 -9.69
C LYS A 150 -7.24 14.21 -10.09
N GLU A 151 -6.19 13.79 -9.38
CA GLU A 151 -5.54 12.50 -9.59
C GLU A 151 -6.56 11.35 -9.38
N PHE A 152 -7.38 11.46 -8.33
CA PHE A 152 -8.42 10.49 -8.05
C PHE A 152 -9.45 10.34 -9.18
N ILE A 153 -9.96 11.44 -9.72
CA ILE A 153 -10.92 11.44 -10.85
C ILE A 153 -10.32 10.76 -12.08
N GLU A 154 -9.05 11.00 -12.37
CA GLU A 154 -8.36 10.43 -13.53
C GLU A 154 -8.18 8.91 -13.40
N VAL A 155 -7.92 8.41 -12.19
CA VAL A 155 -7.64 6.98 -11.97
C VAL A 155 -8.87 6.16 -11.62
N LEU A 156 -9.87 6.73 -10.94
CA LEU A 156 -11.01 5.98 -10.38
C LEU A 156 -11.70 5.02 -11.37
N PRO A 157 -12.04 5.45 -12.61
CA PRO A 157 -12.69 4.56 -13.59
C PRO A 157 -11.84 3.38 -14.03
N GLN A 158 -10.53 3.43 -13.75
CA GLN A 158 -9.54 2.48 -14.20
C GLN A 158 -9.12 1.51 -13.09
N ILE A 159 -9.36 1.85 -11.81
CA ILE A 159 -8.81 1.14 -10.64
C ILE A 159 -9.15 -0.36 -10.75
N ARG A 160 -10.44 -0.66 -10.84
CA ARG A 160 -10.93 -2.04 -10.85
C ARG A 160 -10.37 -2.87 -12.00
N ASP A 161 -10.54 -2.40 -13.24
CA ASP A 161 -10.38 -3.27 -14.40
C ASP A 161 -9.00 -3.17 -15.07
N LYS A 162 -8.29 -2.04 -14.90
CA LYS A 162 -7.00 -1.78 -15.57
C LYS A 162 -5.81 -1.78 -14.63
N ILE A 163 -5.99 -1.38 -13.37
CA ILE A 163 -4.90 -1.18 -12.42
C ILE A 163 -4.73 -2.39 -11.51
N LEU A 164 -5.82 -2.87 -10.90
CA LEU A 164 -5.79 -4.03 -10.01
C LEU A 164 -5.49 -5.30 -10.80
N SER A 165 -4.47 -6.02 -10.34
CA SER A 165 -3.90 -7.16 -11.05
C SER A 165 -4.40 -8.52 -10.55
N LEU A 166 -4.97 -8.57 -9.35
CA LEU A 166 -5.48 -9.78 -8.70
C LEU A 166 -7.01 -9.82 -8.73
N ASP A 167 -7.61 -10.99 -8.91
CA ASP A 167 -9.07 -11.14 -8.80
C ASP A 167 -9.56 -10.89 -7.36
N ALA A 168 -8.74 -11.25 -6.37
CA ALA A 168 -9.01 -10.96 -4.96
C ALA A 168 -9.11 -9.45 -4.68
N SER A 169 -8.23 -8.63 -5.28
CA SER A 169 -8.26 -7.18 -5.08
C SER A 169 -9.43 -6.53 -5.82
N LYS A 170 -9.80 -7.04 -7.00
CA LYS A 170 -11.04 -6.61 -7.70
C LYS A 170 -12.29 -6.90 -6.88
N SER A 171 -12.37 -8.09 -6.28
CA SER A 171 -13.47 -8.45 -5.37
C SER A 171 -13.51 -7.54 -4.13
N MET A 172 -12.34 -7.21 -3.56
CA MET A 172 -12.26 -6.23 -2.46
C MET A 172 -12.71 -4.84 -2.91
N PHE A 173 -12.32 -4.40 -4.11
CA PHE A 173 -12.80 -3.14 -4.70
C PHE A 173 -14.32 -3.13 -4.79
N ASP A 174 -14.95 -4.20 -5.29
CA ASP A 174 -16.41 -4.31 -5.42
C ASP A 174 -17.14 -4.22 -4.07
N GLN A 175 -16.50 -4.68 -3.00
CA GLN A 175 -17.05 -4.57 -1.64
C GLN A 175 -16.84 -3.17 -1.04
N MET A 176 -15.69 -2.55 -1.30
CA MET A 176 -15.34 -1.23 -0.78
C MET A 176 -16.05 -0.10 -1.51
N PHE A 177 -16.26 -0.23 -2.82
CA PHE A 177 -16.74 0.85 -3.68
C PHE A 177 -18.15 1.35 -3.32
N PRO A 178 -19.15 0.50 -3.01
CA PRO A 178 -20.45 0.98 -2.54
C PRO A 178 -20.36 1.81 -1.25
N ILE A 179 -19.51 1.41 -0.31
CA ILE A 179 -19.28 2.12 0.95
C ILE A 179 -18.59 3.47 0.67
N PHE A 180 -17.60 3.46 -0.21
CA PHE A 180 -16.90 4.67 -0.64
C PHE A 180 -17.84 5.64 -1.38
N LYS A 181 -18.69 5.13 -2.28
CA LYS A 181 -19.73 5.88 -2.98
C LYS A 181 -20.66 6.54 -1.99
N GLU A 182 -21.27 5.79 -1.07
CA GLU A 182 -22.15 6.34 -0.03
C GLU A 182 -21.44 7.44 0.77
N PHE A 183 -20.18 7.21 1.16
CA PHE A 183 -19.39 8.18 1.86
C PHE A 183 -19.18 9.48 1.07
N VAL A 184 -18.83 9.41 -0.22
CA VAL A 184 -18.68 10.61 -1.06
C VAL A 184 -20.02 11.33 -1.25
N MET A 185 -21.12 10.59 -1.48
CA MET A 185 -22.44 11.17 -1.70
C MET A 185 -23.01 11.87 -0.46
N ASN A 186 -22.73 11.33 0.73
CA ASN A 186 -23.27 11.86 2.00
C ASN A 186 -22.40 12.97 2.62
N ASN A 187 -21.26 13.32 2.03
CA ASN A 187 -20.35 14.34 2.56
C ASN A 187 -20.20 15.50 1.57
N ASP A 188 -20.34 16.72 2.08
CA ASP A 188 -20.26 17.95 1.27
C ASP A 188 -18.86 18.57 1.29
N TRP A 189 -17.84 17.73 1.08
CA TRP A 189 -16.45 18.19 1.04
C TRP A 189 -16.18 18.86 -0.30
N GLN A 190 -15.71 20.11 -0.26
CA GLN A 190 -15.60 21.03 -1.41
C GLN A 190 -14.89 20.42 -2.63
N GLY A 191 -13.97 19.49 -2.41
CA GLY A 191 -13.25 18.86 -3.50
C GLY A 191 -14.03 17.77 -4.26
N PHE A 192 -15.10 17.20 -3.70
CA PHE A 192 -15.71 15.96 -4.20
C PHE A 192 -16.86 16.11 -5.20
N ASP A 193 -17.26 17.31 -5.57
CA ASP A 193 -18.43 17.50 -6.46
C ASP A 193 -18.29 16.76 -7.79
N LYS A 194 -17.11 16.83 -8.42
CA LYS A 194 -16.83 16.08 -9.66
C LYS A 194 -16.76 14.56 -9.46
N VAL A 195 -16.35 14.13 -8.27
CA VAL A 195 -16.31 12.70 -7.93
C VAL A 195 -17.73 12.15 -7.75
N LYS A 196 -18.64 12.95 -7.16
CA LYS A 196 -20.06 12.60 -7.07
C LYS A 196 -20.64 12.38 -8.47
N GLU A 197 -20.47 13.36 -9.37
CA GLU A 197 -20.92 13.24 -10.77
C GLU A 197 -20.32 11.99 -11.45
N LEU A 198 -19.02 11.73 -11.26
CA LEU A 198 -18.36 10.57 -11.86
C LEU A 198 -18.97 9.26 -11.37
N ILE A 199 -19.12 9.09 -10.05
CA ILE A 199 -19.58 7.86 -9.41
C ILE A 199 -21.08 7.62 -9.66
N GLU A 200 -21.88 8.67 -9.89
CA GLU A 200 -23.27 8.55 -10.32
C GLU A 200 -23.40 7.96 -11.73
N ASN A 201 -22.40 8.19 -12.59
CA ASN A 201 -22.36 7.75 -13.99
C ASN A 201 -21.61 6.41 -14.21
N MET A 202 -21.04 5.81 -13.16
CA MET A 202 -20.39 4.49 -13.15
C MET A 202 -21.38 3.39 -12.77
#